data_AF-A0A3L7WUK1-F1
#
_entry.id   AF-A0A3L7WUK1-F1
#
_cell.length_a   1.000
_cell.length_b   1.000
_cell.length_c   1.000
_cell.angle_alpha   90.00
_cell.angle_beta   90.00
_cell.angle_gamma   90.00
#
_symmetry.space_group_name_H-M   'P 1'
#
loop_
_entity.id
_entity.type
_entity.pdbx_description
1 polymer ?
#
loop_
_entity_poly.entity_id
_entity_poly.type
_entity_poly.pdbx_seq_one_letter_code
_entity_poly.pdbx_strand_id
1 'polypeptide(L)'
;MIDNRAVPRCIRIPSIAVPRGDWGTRMPMYEYYCRACNGVFELLRSARQSTDSQPCPDCDAESERLMPTTFTAFTVRDGLPRSIPDRGTFWHLGQEVKRPVNEPALPFEHPDLDKHPETMPSAEEIEAFDHQLDRDAHEDAEADARGMLAIQPQREMARGKFVQRLAATGTINRLRPRKRSKGTSA
;
A
#
# COMPACT_ATOMS: atom_id res chain seq x y z
N MET A 1 15.55 55.87 59.54
CA MET A 1 14.68 54.94 58.78
C MET A 1 15.55 54.31 57.70
N ILE A 2 15.81 53.01 57.85
CA ILE A 2 16.16 51.97 56.86
C ILE A 2 17.20 52.31 55.76
N ASP A 3 18.39 51.73 55.93
CA ASP A 3 19.40 51.33 54.95
C ASP A 3 18.84 50.46 53.80
N ASN A 4 19.44 50.51 52.60
CA ASN A 4 19.70 49.33 51.71
C ASN A 4 20.31 49.79 50.37
N ARG A 5 21.63 49.76 50.17
CA ARG A 5 22.49 48.62 49.77
C ARG A 5 22.19 47.98 48.40
N ALA A 6 23.24 48.05 47.58
CA ALA A 6 23.82 46.94 46.82
C ALA A 6 23.05 46.39 45.61
N VAL A 7 23.46 46.85 44.44
CA VAL A 7 23.29 46.09 43.18
C VAL A 7 24.11 44.80 43.28
N PRO A 8 23.54 43.61 43.04
CA PRO A 8 24.26 42.36 43.23
C PRO A 8 25.33 42.17 42.16
N ARG A 9 26.52 41.81 42.63
CA ARG A 9 27.70 41.40 41.86
C ARG A 9 27.35 40.18 41.01
N CYS A 10 27.90 40.12 39.80
CA CYS A 10 27.84 38.99 38.89
C CYS A 10 28.01 37.67 39.65
N ILE A 11 27.01 36.80 39.54
CA ILE A 11 27.06 35.44 40.08
C ILE A 11 28.13 34.70 39.29
N ARG A 12 29.27 34.45 39.96
CA ARG A 12 30.30 33.51 39.51
C ARG A 12 29.63 32.13 39.41
N ILE A 13 29.46 31.62 38.20
CA ILE A 13 29.03 30.25 37.98
C ILE A 13 30.10 29.36 38.64
N PRO A 14 29.76 28.48 39.60
CA PRO A 14 30.73 27.55 40.13
C PRO A 14 31.14 26.60 39.01
N SER A 15 32.44 26.57 38.73
CA SER A 15 33.10 25.53 37.96
C SER A 15 32.75 24.19 38.58
N ILE A 16 31.78 23.48 37.98
CA ILE A 16 31.50 22.09 38.33
C ILE A 16 32.70 21.28 37.85
N ALA A 17 33.62 21.01 38.77
CA ALA A 17 34.62 19.98 38.60
C ALA A 17 33.89 18.66 38.36
N VAL A 18 34.00 18.10 37.17
CA VAL A 18 33.56 16.72 36.91
C VAL A 18 34.74 15.81 37.27
N PRO A 19 34.69 15.05 38.38
CA PRO A 19 35.75 14.12 38.71
C PRO A 19 35.73 12.90 37.78
N ARG A 20 36.92 12.32 37.68
CA ARG A 20 37.38 11.31 36.72
C ARG A 20 36.56 10.03 36.75
N GLY A 21 36.28 9.48 35.56
CA GLY A 21 35.78 8.13 35.35
C GLY A 21 36.37 7.58 34.06
N ASP A 22 37.58 7.04 34.16
CA ASP A 22 38.20 6.17 33.15
C ASP A 22 37.43 4.83 33.13
N TRP A 23 36.42 4.77 32.26
CA TRP A 23 35.73 3.54 31.87
C TRP A 23 35.37 3.71 30.40
N GLY A 24 35.68 2.72 29.55
CA GLY A 24 35.46 2.69 28.09
C GLY A 24 34.01 2.93 27.64
N THR A 25 33.52 4.14 27.87
CA THR A 25 32.17 4.61 27.62
C THR A 25 32.26 5.43 26.34
N ARG A 26 31.90 4.81 25.22
CA ARG A 26 31.78 5.52 23.94
C ARG A 26 30.70 6.59 24.15
N MET A 27 31.11 7.83 24.36
CA MET A 27 30.19 8.96 24.40
C MET A 27 29.44 8.98 23.06
N PRO A 28 28.10 9.16 23.06
CA PRO A 28 27.37 9.22 21.82
C PRO A 28 27.80 10.44 21.01
N MET A 29 27.88 10.24 19.70
CA MET A 29 28.13 11.30 18.73
C MET A 29 26.79 11.90 18.29
N TYR A 30 26.74 13.22 18.20
CA TYR A 30 25.58 13.95 17.70
C TYR A 30 26.00 14.88 16.58
N GLU A 31 25.11 15.10 15.63
CA GLU A 31 25.28 16.04 14.54
C GLU A 31 24.71 17.41 14.93
N TYR A 32 25.43 18.46 14.56
CA TYR A 32 25.05 19.86 14.76
C TYR A 32 25.08 20.60 13.42
N TYR A 33 24.15 21.52 13.23
CA TYR A 33 24.01 22.33 12.03
C TYR A 33 24.26 23.81 12.34
N CYS A 34 25.20 24.41 11.61
CA CYS A 34 25.47 25.84 11.67
C CYS A 34 24.73 26.57 10.56
N ARG A 35 23.84 27.51 10.90
CA ARG A 35 23.11 28.32 9.92
C ARG A 35 23.97 29.37 9.20
N ALA A 36 25.06 29.84 9.83
CA ALA A 36 25.93 30.85 9.24
C ALA A 36 26.82 30.27 8.15
N CYS A 37 27.38 29.08 8.42
CA CYS A 37 28.30 28.40 7.53
C CYS A 37 27.61 27.34 6.63
N ASN A 38 26.33 27.03 6.89
CA ASN A 38 25.58 25.91 6.29
C ASN A 38 26.32 24.57 6.37
N GLY A 39 27.12 24.39 7.43
CA GLY A 39 27.92 23.21 7.68
C GLY A 39 27.28 22.28 8.70
N VAL A 40 27.53 20.98 8.55
CA VAL A 40 27.18 19.95 9.54
C VAL A 40 28.47 19.42 10.14
N PHE A 41 28.51 19.29 11.46
CA PHE A 41 29.66 18.72 12.17
C PHE A 41 29.20 17.83 13.31
N GLU A 42 30.09 16.92 13.72
CA GLU A 42 29.80 15.88 14.69
C GLU A 42 30.54 16.14 16.00
N LEU A 43 29.85 15.95 17.14
CA LEU A 43 30.43 16.17 18.46
C LEU A 43 30.04 15.07 19.46
N LEU A 44 31.03 14.57 20.19
CA LEU A 44 30.83 13.61 21.28
C LEU A 44 30.31 14.35 22.53
N ARG A 45 29.08 14.04 22.94
CA ARG A 45 28.43 14.73 24.06
C ARG A 45 27.71 13.76 24.97
N SER A 46 27.53 14.17 26.23
CA SER A 46 26.62 13.45 27.11
C SER A 46 25.19 13.66 26.63
N ALA A 47 24.31 12.66 26.79
CA ALA A 47 22.92 12.80 26.40
C ALA A 47 22.22 14.02 27.03
N ARG A 48 22.62 14.39 28.27
CA ARG A 48 22.08 15.56 28.98
C ARG A 48 22.45 16.89 28.34
N GLN A 49 23.62 16.99 27.72
CA GLN A 49 24.12 18.23 27.11
C GLN A 49 23.93 18.26 25.59
N SER A 50 23.23 17.27 25.04
CA SER A 50 23.08 17.11 23.60
C SER A 50 22.17 18.17 22.98
N THR A 51 21.24 18.76 23.75
CA THR A 51 20.33 19.80 23.26
C THR A 51 20.95 21.20 23.28
N ASP A 52 22.05 21.39 24.02
CA ASP A 52 22.68 22.70 24.15
C ASP A 52 23.36 23.11 22.84
N SER A 53 23.15 24.37 22.42
CA SER A 53 23.83 24.96 21.25
C SER A 53 25.35 24.91 21.40
N GLN A 54 26.06 24.72 20.29
CA GLN A 54 27.53 24.63 20.27
C GLN A 54 28.14 25.63 19.29
N PRO A 55 29.32 26.18 19.58
CA PRO A 55 30.03 27.02 18.63
C PRO A 55 30.49 26.18 17.43
N CYS A 56 30.27 26.70 16.23
CA CYS A 56 30.74 26.09 14.99
C CYS A 56 32.27 26.15 14.91
N PRO A 57 32.97 25.06 14.55
CA PRO A 57 34.44 25.06 14.45
C PRO A 57 34.99 25.98 13.35
N ASP A 58 34.17 26.38 12.37
CA ASP A 58 34.61 27.20 11.24
C ASP A 58 34.37 28.70 11.45
N CYS A 59 33.30 29.08 12.15
CA CYS A 59 32.86 30.47 12.26
C CYS A 59 32.46 30.93 13.67
N ASP A 60 32.61 30.07 14.69
CA ASP A 60 32.25 30.32 16.10
C ASP A 60 30.79 30.76 16.34
N ALA A 61 29.94 30.72 15.31
CA ALA A 61 28.51 30.99 15.43
C ALA A 61 27.80 29.84 16.16
N GLU A 62 26.71 30.17 16.85
CA GLU A 62 25.86 29.18 17.51
C GLU A 62 25.25 28.21 16.48
N SER A 63 25.42 26.91 16.76
CA SER A 63 24.86 25.81 15.98
C SER A 63 23.89 25.00 16.81
N GLU A 64 22.86 24.47 16.16
CA GLU A 64 21.78 23.71 16.79
C GLU A 64 21.94 22.22 16.50
N ARG A 65 21.54 21.37 17.46
CA ARG A 65 21.58 19.92 17.25
C ARG A 65 20.64 19.52 16.12
N LEU A 66 21.16 18.76 15.17
CA LEU A 66 20.37 18.16 14.11
C LEU A 66 19.64 16.94 14.69
N MET A 67 18.33 17.08 14.91
CA MET A 67 17.49 15.95 15.29
C MET A 67 17.13 15.17 14.03
N PRO A 68 17.34 13.84 13.97
CA PRO A 68 16.82 13.05 12.87
C PRO A 68 15.31 13.16 12.89
N THR A 69 14.75 13.90 11.92
CA THR A 69 13.31 14.16 11.81
C THR A 69 12.54 12.93 11.34
N THR A 70 13.22 11.97 10.73
CA THR A 70 12.67 10.70 10.27
C THR A 70 13.39 9.54 10.92
N PHE A 71 12.66 8.75 11.72
CA PHE A 71 13.14 7.47 12.22
C PHE A 71 12.87 6.40 11.16
N THR A 72 13.87 6.06 10.36
CA THR A 72 13.77 4.91 9.44
C THR A 72 14.06 3.64 10.22
N ALA A 73 13.06 3.11 10.94
CA ALA A 73 13.13 1.75 11.45
C ALA A 73 12.69 0.76 10.37
N PHE A 74 13.44 -0.32 10.27
CA PHE A 74 13.18 -1.41 9.34
C PHE A 74 12.75 -2.64 10.14
N THR A 75 11.66 -3.31 9.74
CA THR A 75 11.34 -4.67 10.17
C THR A 75 11.77 -5.64 9.07
N VAL A 76 12.27 -6.81 9.46
CA VAL A 76 12.57 -7.88 8.50
C VAL A 76 11.40 -8.86 8.49
N ARG A 77 10.72 -8.98 7.35
CA ARG A 77 9.66 -9.97 7.12
C ARG A 77 9.89 -10.62 5.76
N ASP A 78 9.82 -11.94 5.71
CA ASP A 78 10.18 -12.76 4.53
C ASP A 78 11.62 -12.55 4.05
N GLY A 79 12.52 -12.18 4.97
CA GLY A 79 13.93 -11.93 4.69
C GLY A 79 14.23 -10.57 4.04
N LEU A 80 13.22 -9.74 3.76
CA LEU A 80 13.40 -8.39 3.21
C LEU A 80 13.21 -7.30 4.27
N PRO A 81 14.09 -6.29 4.31
CA PRO A 81 13.90 -5.12 5.17
C PRO A 81 12.76 -4.25 4.63
N ARG A 82 11.81 -3.89 5.50
CA ARG A 82 10.64 -3.05 5.19
C ARG A 82 10.54 -1.90 6.19
N SER A 83 10.10 -0.72 5.74
CA SER A 83 9.95 0.45 6.62
C SER A 83 8.73 0.33 7.54
N ILE A 84 8.89 0.71 8.82
CA ILE A 84 7.78 0.93 9.76
C ILE A 84 7.16 2.32 9.48
N PRO A 85 5.83 2.50 9.53
CA PRO A 85 4.80 1.52 9.85
C PRO A 85 4.54 0.56 8.70
N ASP A 86 4.59 -0.71 9.04
CA ASP A 86 4.40 -1.78 8.10
C ASP A 86 2.92 -1.91 7.74
N ARG A 87 2.57 -1.64 6.46
CA ARG A 87 1.20 -1.76 5.97
C ARG A 87 0.73 -3.21 5.84
N GLY A 88 1.60 -4.20 6.06
CA GLY A 88 1.29 -5.61 5.89
C GLY A 88 1.09 -6.03 4.43
N THR A 89 1.46 -5.17 3.49
CA THR A 89 1.34 -5.39 2.05
C THR A 89 2.60 -6.06 1.49
N PHE A 90 2.44 -6.66 0.33
CA PHE A 90 3.46 -7.37 -0.43
C PHE A 90 3.73 -6.62 -1.73
N TRP A 91 4.93 -6.77 -2.27
CA TRP A 91 5.30 -6.19 -3.56
C TRP A 91 5.50 -7.33 -4.55
N HIS A 92 4.62 -7.43 -5.53
CA HIS A 92 4.68 -8.42 -6.60
C HIS A 92 4.58 -7.68 -7.93
N LEU A 93 5.47 -8.01 -8.88
CA LEU A 93 5.46 -7.47 -10.25
C LEU A 93 5.46 -5.92 -10.32
N GLY A 94 6.14 -5.28 -9.37
CA GLY A 94 6.25 -3.82 -9.31
C GLY A 94 5.01 -3.10 -8.75
N GLN A 95 4.03 -3.83 -8.20
CA GLN A 95 2.83 -3.25 -7.59
C GLN A 95 2.65 -3.75 -6.14
N GLU A 96 2.02 -2.92 -5.32
CA GLU A 96 1.68 -3.23 -3.93
C GLU A 96 0.37 -4.03 -3.88
N VAL A 97 0.42 -5.25 -3.34
CA VAL A 97 -0.72 -6.16 -3.20
C VAL A 97 -0.96 -6.51 -1.73
N LYS A 98 -2.22 -6.82 -1.40
CA LYS A 98 -2.63 -7.10 -0.01
C LYS A 98 -2.33 -8.52 0.45
N ARG A 99 -2.36 -9.47 -0.48
CA ARG A 99 -2.18 -10.91 -0.21
C ARG A 99 -0.94 -11.40 -0.93
N PRO A 100 -0.18 -12.34 -0.37
CA PRO A 100 0.86 -13.05 -1.10
C PRO A 100 0.24 -14.06 -2.08
N VAL A 101 1.02 -14.51 -3.06
CA VAL A 101 0.62 -15.57 -4.01
C VAL A 101 0.52 -16.91 -3.28
N ASN A 102 -0.64 -17.18 -2.69
CA ASN A 102 -0.95 -18.44 -2.01
C ASN A 102 -1.78 -19.41 -2.89
N GLU A 103 -2.33 -18.91 -4.00
CA GLU A 103 -3.17 -19.67 -4.92
C GLU A 103 -2.38 -20.03 -6.18
N PRO A 104 -2.74 -21.11 -6.91
CA PRO A 104 -2.12 -21.42 -8.20
C PRO A 104 -2.31 -20.25 -9.16
N ALA A 105 -1.23 -19.53 -9.44
CA ALA A 105 -1.19 -18.42 -10.37
C ALA A 105 -0.26 -18.75 -11.54
N LEU A 106 -0.52 -18.13 -12.69
CA LEU A 106 0.40 -18.24 -13.82
C LEU A 106 1.72 -17.52 -13.50
N PRO A 107 2.83 -17.95 -14.13
CA PRO A 107 4.11 -17.26 -13.98
C PRO A 107 3.96 -15.78 -14.36
N PHE A 108 4.51 -14.88 -13.53
CA PHE A 108 4.42 -13.43 -13.71
C PHE A 108 3.01 -12.84 -13.65
N GLU A 109 2.07 -13.52 -12.99
CA GLU A 109 0.71 -13.02 -12.76
C GLU A 109 0.39 -13.06 -11.27
N HIS A 110 -0.27 -12.02 -10.76
CA HIS A 110 -0.82 -12.04 -9.41
C HIS A 110 -2.35 -12.05 -9.50
N PRO A 111 -3.06 -12.98 -8.82
CA PRO A 111 -4.52 -13.11 -8.93
C PRO A 111 -5.32 -11.82 -8.64
N ASP A 112 -4.73 -10.92 -7.85
CA ASP A 112 -5.33 -9.64 -7.47
C ASP A 112 -4.95 -8.45 -8.38
N LEU A 113 -3.97 -8.58 -9.29
CA LEU A 113 -3.51 -7.48 -10.15
C LEU A 113 -4.20 -7.46 -11.52
N ASP A 114 -4.50 -8.62 -12.09
CA ASP A 114 -4.96 -8.74 -13.49
C ASP A 114 -6.47 -9.00 -13.65
N LYS A 115 -7.29 -8.47 -12.74
CA LYS A 115 -8.74 -8.41 -12.97
C LYS A 115 -9.05 -7.22 -13.85
N HIS A 116 -8.86 -7.35 -15.17
CA HIS A 116 -9.47 -6.40 -16.09
C HIS A 116 -10.98 -6.35 -15.79
N PRO A 117 -11.56 -5.16 -15.54
CA PRO A 117 -12.99 -5.08 -15.33
C PRO A 117 -13.66 -5.59 -16.60
N GLU A 118 -14.54 -6.60 -16.45
CA GLU A 118 -15.33 -7.09 -17.57
C GLU A 118 -16.06 -5.89 -18.18
N THR A 119 -15.73 -5.55 -19.42
CA THR A 119 -16.34 -4.40 -20.08
C THR A 119 -17.83 -4.67 -20.21
N MET A 120 -18.64 -3.65 -19.95
CA MET A 120 -20.09 -3.75 -20.12
C MET A 120 -20.41 -4.11 -21.57
N PRO A 121 -21.17 -5.19 -21.83
CA PRO A 121 -21.54 -5.55 -23.18
C PRO A 121 -22.27 -4.41 -23.88
N SER A 122 -21.97 -4.20 -25.16
CA SER A 122 -22.66 -3.19 -25.96
C SER A 122 -24.13 -3.59 -26.18
N ALA A 123 -24.99 -2.63 -26.53
CA ALA A 123 -26.39 -2.93 -26.83
C ALA A 123 -26.50 -3.91 -28.03
N GLU A 124 -25.68 -3.72 -29.06
CA GLU A 124 -25.60 -4.59 -30.23
C GLU A 124 -25.16 -6.02 -29.85
N GLU A 125 -24.19 -6.16 -28.94
CA GLU A 125 -23.77 -7.48 -28.44
C GLU A 125 -24.90 -8.20 -27.70
N ILE A 126 -25.69 -7.47 -26.91
CA ILE A 126 -26.84 -8.03 -26.18
C ILE A 126 -27.93 -8.48 -27.16
N GLU A 127 -28.26 -7.65 -28.15
CA GLU A 127 -29.25 -7.98 -29.19
C GLU A 127 -28.82 -9.18 -30.03
N ALA A 128 -27.52 -9.25 -30.40
CA ALA A 128 -26.96 -10.38 -31.13
C ALA A 128 -27.05 -11.68 -30.33
N PHE A 129 -26.72 -11.64 -29.03
CA PHE A 129 -26.87 -12.78 -28.14
C PHE A 129 -28.32 -13.23 -28.01
N ASP A 130 -29.24 -12.27 -27.93
CA ASP A 130 -30.67 -12.55 -27.85
C ASP A 130 -31.20 -13.22 -29.13
N HIS A 131 -30.75 -12.76 -30.29
CA HIS A 131 -31.07 -13.38 -31.58
C HIS A 131 -30.44 -14.78 -31.70
N GLN A 132 -29.23 -14.97 -31.17
CA GLN A 132 -28.58 -16.28 -31.12
C GLN A 132 -29.42 -17.26 -30.29
N LEU A 133 -29.86 -16.88 -29.09
CA LEU A 133 -30.75 -17.73 -28.28
C LEU A 133 -32.07 -18.11 -28.98
N ASP A 134 -32.65 -17.25 -29.83
CA ASP A 134 -33.85 -17.59 -30.59
C ASP A 134 -33.57 -18.64 -31.67
N ARG A 135 -32.47 -18.46 -32.41
CA ARG A 135 -32.02 -19.43 -33.43
C ARG A 135 -31.74 -20.79 -32.80
N ASP A 136 -31.02 -20.76 -31.70
CA ASP A 136 -30.64 -21.96 -30.98
C ASP A 136 -31.87 -22.71 -30.47
N ALA A 137 -32.86 -22.01 -29.91
CA ALA A 137 -34.11 -22.63 -29.46
C ALA A 137 -34.92 -23.25 -30.61
N HIS A 138 -34.88 -22.63 -31.80
CA HIS A 138 -35.49 -23.20 -33.01
C HIS A 138 -34.77 -24.48 -33.45
N GLU A 139 -33.44 -24.46 -33.49
CA GLU A 139 -32.63 -25.63 -33.83
C GLU A 139 -32.83 -26.79 -32.84
N ASP A 140 -32.90 -26.50 -31.54
CA ASP A 140 -33.14 -27.50 -30.50
C ASP A 140 -34.56 -28.10 -30.65
N ALA A 141 -35.58 -27.27 -30.93
CA ALA A 141 -36.94 -27.74 -31.18
C ALA A 141 -37.06 -28.59 -32.47
N GLU A 142 -36.32 -28.23 -33.52
CA GLU A 142 -36.24 -29.05 -34.74
C GLU A 142 -35.53 -30.39 -34.49
N ALA A 143 -34.45 -30.38 -33.70
CA ALA A 143 -33.72 -31.59 -33.33
C ALA A 143 -34.61 -32.54 -32.52
N ASP A 144 -35.34 -32.02 -31.54
CA ASP A 144 -36.32 -32.76 -30.74
C ASP A 144 -37.44 -33.35 -31.63
N ALA A 145 -37.97 -32.57 -32.57
CA ALA A 145 -38.97 -33.05 -33.53
C ALA A 145 -38.45 -34.16 -34.45
N ARG A 146 -37.14 -34.18 -34.72
CA ARG A 146 -36.44 -35.24 -35.46
C ARG A 146 -35.97 -36.40 -34.56
N GLY A 147 -36.26 -36.35 -33.25
CA GLY A 147 -35.85 -37.38 -32.28
C GLY A 147 -34.34 -37.40 -31.99
N MET A 148 -33.65 -36.27 -32.22
CA MET A 148 -32.20 -36.12 -32.02
C MET A 148 -31.93 -35.22 -30.81
N LEU A 149 -31.08 -35.66 -29.88
CA LEU A 149 -30.59 -34.83 -28.78
C LEU A 149 -29.43 -33.96 -29.26
N ALA A 150 -29.60 -32.63 -29.23
CA ALA A 150 -28.56 -31.67 -29.58
C ALA A 150 -27.59 -31.43 -28.40
N ILE A 151 -26.60 -32.31 -28.20
CA ILE A 151 -25.56 -32.11 -27.19
C ILE A 151 -24.50 -31.15 -27.74
N GLN A 152 -24.56 -29.87 -27.38
CA GLN A 152 -23.59 -28.85 -27.81
C GLN A 152 -22.84 -28.19 -26.63
N PRO A 153 -21.84 -28.87 -26.02
CA PRO A 153 -21.20 -28.43 -24.78
C PRO A 153 -20.43 -27.10 -24.94
N GLN A 154 -19.83 -26.86 -26.11
CA GLN A 154 -19.12 -25.60 -26.40
C GLN A 154 -20.08 -24.40 -26.45
N ARG A 155 -21.28 -24.58 -27.00
CA ARG A 155 -22.33 -23.56 -27.11
C ARG A 155 -22.84 -23.18 -25.73
N GLU A 156 -23.07 -24.16 -24.86
CA GLU A 156 -23.50 -23.96 -23.47
C GLU A 156 -22.45 -23.20 -22.65
N MET A 157 -21.17 -23.55 -22.78
CA MET A 157 -20.09 -22.82 -22.11
C MET A 157 -20.02 -21.35 -22.57
N ALA A 158 -20.13 -21.10 -23.88
CA ALA A 158 -20.12 -19.74 -24.42
C ALA A 158 -21.31 -18.91 -23.90
N ARG A 159 -22.51 -19.51 -23.86
CA ARG A 159 -23.71 -18.89 -23.27
C ARG A 159 -23.52 -18.58 -21.79
N GLY A 160 -22.98 -19.52 -21.02
CA GLY A 160 -22.71 -19.36 -19.59
C GLY A 160 -21.77 -18.20 -19.31
N LYS A 161 -20.68 -18.07 -20.08
CA LYS A 161 -19.73 -16.95 -19.97
C LYS A 161 -20.39 -15.60 -20.25
N PHE A 162 -21.24 -15.51 -21.27
CA PHE A 162 -21.93 -14.26 -21.59
C PHE A 162 -22.95 -13.87 -20.52
N VAL A 163 -23.71 -14.84 -20.00
CA VAL A 163 -24.65 -14.62 -18.87
C VAL A 163 -23.91 -14.18 -17.61
N GLN A 164 -22.75 -14.77 -17.33
CA GLN A 164 -21.90 -14.37 -16.21
C GLN A 164 -21.42 -12.92 -16.34
N ARG A 165 -21.00 -12.51 -17.55
CA ARG A 165 -20.64 -11.12 -17.86
C ARG A 165 -21.81 -10.15 -17.69
N LEU A 166 -23.02 -10.53 -18.10
CA LEU A 166 -24.23 -9.73 -17.88
C LEU A 166 -24.60 -9.60 -16.39
N ALA A 167 -24.37 -10.65 -15.61
CA ALA A 167 -24.60 -10.63 -14.16
C ALA A 167 -23.57 -9.73 -13.46
N ALA A 168 -22.29 -9.83 -13.83
CA ALA A 168 -21.20 -9.03 -13.27
C ALA A 168 -21.38 -7.53 -13.55
N THR A 169 -21.91 -7.18 -14.73
CA THR A 169 -22.12 -5.79 -15.17
C THR A 169 -23.51 -5.25 -14.81
N GLY A 170 -24.38 -6.06 -14.20
CA GLY A 170 -25.73 -5.66 -13.77
C GLY A 170 -26.73 -5.45 -14.91
N THR A 171 -26.43 -5.92 -16.13
CA THR A 171 -27.24 -5.71 -17.33
C THR A 171 -28.14 -6.89 -17.68
N ILE A 172 -28.28 -7.89 -16.80
CA ILE A 172 -29.08 -9.09 -17.05
C ILE A 172 -30.53 -8.80 -17.44
N ASN A 173 -31.11 -7.71 -16.92
CA ASN A 173 -32.47 -7.26 -17.22
C ASN A 173 -32.65 -6.71 -18.65
N ARG A 174 -31.57 -6.55 -19.43
CA ARG A 174 -31.64 -6.10 -20.83
C ARG A 174 -31.99 -7.22 -21.81
N LEU A 175 -31.92 -8.48 -21.37
CA LEU A 175 -32.35 -9.62 -22.18
C LEU A 175 -33.87 -9.61 -22.35
N ARG A 176 -34.36 -9.97 -23.54
CA ARG A 176 -35.79 -10.09 -23.80
C ARG A 176 -36.40 -11.20 -22.93
N PRO A 177 -37.53 -10.93 -22.24
CA PRO A 177 -38.18 -11.92 -21.39
C PRO A 177 -38.73 -13.07 -22.24
N ARG A 178 -38.20 -14.29 -22.03
CA ARG A 178 -38.72 -15.49 -22.68
C ARG A 178 -39.79 -16.15 -21.81
N LYS A 179 -40.90 -16.56 -22.43
CA LYS A 179 -41.95 -17.33 -21.74
C LYS A 179 -41.34 -18.69 -21.34
N ARG A 180 -41.28 -18.99 -20.04
CA ARG A 180 -41.00 -20.35 -19.57
C ARG A 180 -42.05 -21.29 -20.19
N SER A 181 -41.63 -22.20 -21.07
CA SER A 181 -42.46 -23.35 -21.41
C SER A 181 -42.69 -24.14 -20.12
N LYS A 182 -43.95 -24.41 -19.80
CA LYS A 182 -44.29 -25.31 -18.70
C LYS A 182 -43.75 -26.67 -19.09
N GLY A 183 -42.70 -27.15 -18.40
CA GLY A 183 -42.17 -28.48 -18.61
C GLY A 183 -43.28 -29.51 -18.41
N THR A 184 -43.56 -30.30 -19.43
CA THR A 184 -44.40 -31.48 -19.34
C THR A 184 -43.63 -32.49 -18.50
N SER A 185 -43.92 -32.56 -17.21
CA SER A 185 -43.47 -33.66 -16.36
C SER A 185 -44.20 -34.91 -16.82
N ALA A 186 -43.45 -35.87 -17.38
CA ALA A 186 -43.87 -37.24 -17.59
C ALA A 186 -43.03 -38.14 -16.68
#